data_AF-A0A379E6X7-F1
#
_entry.id   AF-A0A379E6X7-F1
#
_cell.length_a   1.000
_cell.length_b   1.000
_cell.length_c   1.000
_cell.angle_alpha   90.00
_cell.angle_beta   90.00
_cell.angle_gamma   90.00
#
_symmetry.space_group_name_H-M   'P 1'
#
loop_
_entity.id
_entity.type
_entity.pdbx_description
1 polymer ?
#
loop_
_entity_poly.entity_id
_entity_poly.type
_entity_poly.pdbx_seq_one_letter_code
_entity_poly.pdbx_strand_id
1 'polypeptide(L)'
;MKIFSTAPEGNDIAQYVGADYLKFSISLIEDVSSWMKENDKITQPLLANLDLLLIIAKKYPVDANLLIRKDKVQEWKETFNDWFERCGNKIPAKYRDGIKANGDELFKELEQYGH
;
A
#
# COMPACT_ATOMS: atom_id res chain seq x y z
N MET A 1 22.90 15.70 16.56
CA MET A 1 21.47 15.99 16.36
C MET A 1 21.32 17.50 16.29
N LYS A 2 20.89 18.01 15.14
CA LYS A 2 20.69 19.43 14.85
C LYS A 2 19.22 19.70 14.56
N ILE A 3 18.79 20.91 14.93
CA ILE A 3 17.53 21.51 14.55
C ILE A 3 17.87 22.73 13.68
N PHE A 4 17.31 22.80 12.48
CA PHE A 4 17.57 23.83 11.48
C PHE A 4 16.29 24.48 10.95
N SER A 5 15.11 24.06 11.44
CA SER A 5 13.83 24.73 11.21
C SER A 5 12.87 24.49 12.39
N THR A 6 11.84 25.33 12.51
CA THR A 6 10.72 25.14 13.44
C THR A 6 9.80 23.99 13.02
N ALA A 7 9.85 23.59 11.75
CA ALA A 7 9.11 22.45 11.24
C ALA A 7 9.77 21.12 11.64
N PRO A 8 9.02 20.02 11.84
CA PRO A 8 9.57 18.72 12.24
C PRO A 8 10.66 18.17 11.31
N GLU A 9 10.52 18.36 10.00
CA GLU A 9 11.51 18.01 8.97
C GLU A 9 12.83 18.78 9.10
N GLY A 10 12.83 19.86 9.89
CA GLY A 10 13.98 20.64 10.30
C GLY A 10 14.88 19.96 11.34
N ASN A 11 14.71 18.67 11.61
CA ASN A 11 15.44 17.94 12.63
C ASN A 11 16.07 16.68 12.04
N ASP A 12 17.36 16.47 12.35
CA ASP A 12 18.16 15.38 11.80
C ASP A 12 17.50 13.99 11.94
N ILE A 13 16.74 13.75 13.01
CA ILE A 13 16.09 12.47 13.28
C ILE A 13 14.65 12.48 12.77
N ALA A 14 13.89 13.53 13.08
CA ALA A 14 12.47 13.56 12.77
C ALA A 14 12.18 13.59 11.26
N GLN A 15 13.13 14.03 10.43
CA GLN A 15 13.02 13.94 8.96
C GLN A 15 12.84 12.50 8.45
N TYR A 16 13.28 11.47 9.20
CA TYR A 16 13.19 10.06 8.78
C TYR A 16 11.89 9.36 9.17
N VAL A 17 11.01 10.03 9.92
CA VAL A 17 9.73 9.45 10.36
C VAL A 17 8.87 8.99 9.17
N GLY A 18 8.92 9.70 8.05
CA GLY A 18 8.25 9.31 6.81
C GLY A 18 8.70 7.94 6.29
N ALA A 19 10.02 7.74 6.19
CA ALA A 19 10.61 6.46 5.80
C ALA A 19 10.24 5.31 6.75
N ASP A 20 10.17 5.57 8.05
CA ASP A 20 9.81 4.53 9.03
C ASP A 20 8.33 4.13 8.93
N TYR A 21 7.43 5.08 8.71
CA TYR A 21 6.02 4.77 8.44
C TYR A 21 5.86 3.99 7.12
N LEU A 22 6.60 4.36 6.07
CA LEU A 22 6.59 3.62 4.80
C LEU A 22 7.05 2.17 4.99
N LYS A 23 8.18 1.94 5.68
CA LYS A 23 8.69 0.58 5.96
C LYS A 23 7.68 -0.24 6.77
N PHE A 24 7.07 0.39 7.78
CA PHE A 24 6.05 -0.26 8.60
C PHE A 24 4.81 -0.65 7.77
N SER A 25 4.30 0.27 6.94
CA SER A 25 3.18 -0.01 6.05
C SER A 25 3.49 -1.12 5.05
N ILE A 26 4.69 -1.12 4.46
CA ILE A 26 5.13 -2.19 3.54
C ILE A 26 5.15 -3.54 4.27
N SER A 27 5.69 -3.61 5.49
CA SER A 27 5.70 -4.85 6.29
C SER A 27 4.28 -5.38 6.54
N LEU A 28 3.34 -4.51 6.92
CA LEU A 28 1.94 -4.92 7.10
C LEU A 28 1.31 -5.42 5.81
N ILE A 29 1.62 -4.80 4.67
CA ILE A 29 1.12 -5.21 3.35
C ILE A 29 1.68 -6.59 2.99
N GLU A 30 2.97 -6.86 3.25
CA GLU A 30 3.58 -8.17 3.00
C GLU A 30 2.94 -9.27 3.85
N ASP A 31 2.68 -9.00 5.14
CA ASP A 31 1.99 -9.93 6.04
C ASP A 31 0.56 -10.22 5.57
N VAL A 32 -0.20 -9.16 5.26
CA VAL A 32 -1.58 -9.27 4.79
C VAL A 32 -1.67 -9.93 3.41
N SER A 33 -0.76 -9.62 2.50
CA SER A 33 -0.67 -10.24 1.17
C SER A 33 -0.42 -11.74 1.32
N SER A 34 0.53 -12.14 2.16
CA SER A 34 0.81 -13.55 2.45
C SER A 34 -0.41 -14.27 3.02
N TRP A 35 -1.08 -13.66 4.01
CA TRP A 35 -2.32 -14.20 4.56
C TRP A 35 -3.45 -14.33 3.53
N MET A 36 -3.61 -13.35 2.64
CA MET A 36 -4.65 -13.36 1.59
C MET A 36 -4.41 -14.43 0.53
N LYS A 37 -3.17 -14.84 0.27
CA LYS A 37 -2.87 -15.96 -0.67
C LYS A 37 -3.52 -17.27 -0.23
N GLU A 38 -3.69 -17.47 1.09
CA GLU A 38 -4.21 -18.73 1.67
C GLU A 38 -5.65 -18.63 2.19
N ASN A 39 -6.28 -17.45 2.12
CA ASN A 39 -7.57 -17.20 2.76
C ASN A 39 -8.67 -16.75 1.80
N ASP A 40 -9.85 -17.37 1.92
CA ASP A 40 -11.03 -17.07 1.09
C ASP A 40 -12.12 -16.26 1.81
N LYS A 41 -11.75 -15.50 2.86
CA LYS A 41 -12.65 -14.56 3.50
C LYS A 41 -12.90 -13.36 2.58
N ILE A 42 -14.15 -12.91 2.54
CA ILE A 42 -14.61 -11.72 1.80
C ILE A 42 -14.20 -10.41 2.52
N THR A 43 -12.90 -10.26 2.76
CA THR A 43 -12.29 -9.10 3.43
C THR A 43 -11.29 -8.42 2.51
N GLN A 44 -11.11 -7.10 2.63
CA GLN A 44 -10.24 -6.31 1.76
C GLN A 44 -9.07 -5.64 2.53
N PRO A 45 -8.36 -6.35 3.43
CA PRO A 45 -7.32 -5.72 4.25
C PRO A 45 -6.14 -5.23 3.39
N LEU A 46 -5.85 -5.88 2.26
CA LEU A 46 -4.80 -5.44 1.35
C LEU A 46 -5.11 -4.06 0.77
N LEU A 47 -6.32 -3.86 0.22
CA LEU A 47 -6.72 -2.56 -0.33
C LEU A 47 -6.68 -1.44 0.73
N ALA A 48 -7.14 -1.72 1.95
CA ALA A 48 -7.12 -0.73 3.03
C ALA A 48 -5.71 -0.30 3.43
N ASN A 49 -4.75 -1.23 3.46
CA ASN A 49 -3.35 -0.91 3.76
C ASN A 49 -2.66 -0.20 2.59
N LEU A 50 -3.00 -0.54 1.34
CA LEU A 50 -2.48 0.14 0.15
C LEU A 50 -2.96 1.60 0.08
N ASP A 51 -4.22 1.87 0.41
CA ASP A 51 -4.76 3.23 0.51
C ASP A 51 -4.01 4.07 1.55
N LEU A 52 -3.75 3.50 2.74
CA LEU A 52 -2.96 4.18 3.77
C LEU A 52 -1.50 4.40 3.35
N LEU A 53 -0.88 3.42 2.69
CA LEU A 53 0.45 3.56 2.12
C LEU A 53 0.50 4.73 1.13
N LEU A 54 -0.50 4.88 0.26
CA LEU A 54 -0.59 5.99 -0.69
C LEU A 54 -0.70 7.36 -0.02
N ILE A 55 -1.46 7.48 1.07
CA ILE A 55 -1.53 8.72 1.85
C ILE A 55 -0.14 9.11 2.36
N ILE A 56 0.60 8.14 2.89
CA ILE A 56 1.96 8.34 3.40
C ILE A 56 2.92 8.66 2.24
N ALA A 57 2.81 7.95 1.12
CA ALA A 57 3.65 8.14 -0.06
C ALA A 57 3.49 9.54 -0.69
N LYS A 58 2.25 10.04 -0.76
CA LYS A 58 1.96 11.42 -1.21
C LYS A 58 2.59 12.47 -0.30
N LYS A 59 2.68 12.19 1.01
CA LYS A 59 3.32 13.08 1.99
C LYS A 59 4.86 13.02 1.94
N TYR A 60 5.42 11.84 1.68
CA TYR A 60 6.87 11.59 1.66
C TYR A 60 7.32 10.99 0.30
N PRO A 61 7.18 11.73 -0.81
CA PRO A 61 7.37 11.17 -2.15
C PRO A 61 8.81 10.75 -2.45
N VAL A 62 9.81 11.40 -1.84
CA VAL A 62 11.22 11.02 -1.99
C VAL A 62 11.47 9.65 -1.38
N ASP A 63 11.07 9.46 -0.12
CA ASP A 63 11.22 8.18 0.57
C ASP A 63 10.40 7.08 -0.10
N ALA A 64 9.18 7.41 -0.57
CA ALA A 64 8.32 6.46 -1.27
C ALA A 64 8.96 5.94 -2.56
N ASN A 65 9.58 6.82 -3.37
CA ASN A 65 10.30 6.40 -4.58
C ASN A 65 11.53 5.53 -4.31
N LEU A 66 12.15 5.69 -3.13
CA LEU A 66 13.29 4.88 -2.72
C LEU A 66 12.86 3.52 -2.15
N LEU A 67 11.73 3.45 -1.44
CA LEU A 67 11.34 2.29 -0.64
C LEU A 67 10.30 1.39 -1.32
N ILE A 68 9.39 1.95 -2.12
CA ILE A 68 8.38 1.17 -2.85
C ILE A 68 9.05 0.56 -4.08
N ARG A 69 9.06 -0.78 -4.16
CA ARG A 69 9.64 -1.51 -5.30
C ARG A 69 8.54 -1.96 -6.26
N LYS A 70 8.78 -1.79 -7.56
CA LYS A 70 7.83 -2.13 -8.63
C LYS A 70 7.47 -3.62 -8.66
N ASP A 71 8.44 -4.49 -8.44
CA ASP A 71 8.22 -5.94 -8.36
C ASP A 71 7.25 -6.31 -7.23
N LYS A 72 7.37 -5.65 -6.07
CA LYS A 72 6.46 -5.83 -4.93
C LYS A 72 5.05 -5.32 -5.20
N VAL A 73 4.91 -4.17 -5.87
CA VAL A 73 3.60 -3.66 -6.28
C VAL A 73 2.90 -4.65 -7.21
N GLN A 74 3.62 -5.28 -8.15
CA GLN A 74 3.06 -6.31 -9.02
C GLN A 74 2.67 -7.57 -8.23
N GLU A 75 3.50 -8.03 -7.29
CA GLU A 75 3.16 -9.17 -6.43
C GLU A 75 1.87 -8.94 -5.61
N TRP A 76 1.69 -7.72 -5.08
CA TRP A 76 0.47 -7.35 -4.36
C TRP A 76 -0.75 -7.29 -5.29
N LYS A 77 -0.56 -6.82 -6.52
CA LYS A 77 -1.62 -6.76 -7.55
C LYS A 77 -2.08 -8.16 -7.96
N GLU A 78 -1.14 -9.07 -8.18
CA GLU A 78 -1.42 -10.49 -8.42
C GLU A 78 -2.21 -11.09 -7.25
N THR A 79 -1.73 -10.88 -6.01
CA THR A 79 -2.42 -11.36 -4.81
C THR A 79 -3.87 -10.87 -4.72
N PHE A 80 -4.11 -9.59 -5.03
CA PHE A 80 -5.45 -9.02 -5.05
C PHE A 80 -6.33 -9.66 -6.13
N ASN A 81 -5.82 -9.78 -7.35
CA ASN A 81 -6.56 -10.34 -8.47
C ASN A 81 -6.93 -11.80 -8.21
N ASP A 82 -5.98 -12.60 -7.72
CA ASP A 82 -6.22 -14.00 -7.40
C ASP A 82 -7.28 -14.13 -6.30
N TRP A 83 -7.19 -13.31 -5.24
CA TRP A 83 -8.22 -13.27 -4.20
C TRP A 83 -9.59 -12.87 -4.76
N PHE A 84 -9.63 -11.87 -5.64
CA PHE A 84 -10.85 -11.38 -6.25
C PHE A 84 -11.53 -12.44 -7.12
N GLU A 85 -10.77 -13.23 -7.87
CA GLU A 85 -11.29 -14.35 -8.65
C GLU A 85 -11.81 -15.47 -7.74
N ARG A 86 -11.04 -15.89 -6.73
CA ARG A 86 -11.45 -16.95 -5.79
C ARG A 86 -12.68 -16.56 -4.98
N CYS A 87 -12.74 -15.31 -4.50
CA CYS A 87 -13.80 -14.83 -3.61
C CYS A 87 -14.94 -14.14 -4.35
N GLY A 88 -14.80 -13.83 -5.64
CA GLY A 88 -15.71 -12.96 -6.39
C GLY A 88 -17.17 -13.38 -6.27
N ASN A 89 -17.45 -14.69 -6.38
CA ASN A 89 -18.80 -15.23 -6.27
C ASN A 89 -19.44 -15.06 -4.88
N LYS A 90 -18.64 -14.90 -3.82
CA LYS A 90 -19.10 -14.64 -2.45
C LYS A 90 -19.32 -13.15 -2.18
N ILE A 91 -18.75 -12.27 -3.00
CA ILE A 91 -18.93 -10.81 -2.91
C ILE A 91 -20.31 -10.45 -3.48
N PRO A 92 -21.13 -9.63 -2.76
CA PRO A 92 -22.41 -9.17 -3.29
C PRO A 92 -22.23 -8.45 -4.64
N ALA A 93 -23.00 -8.86 -5.65
CA ALA A 93 -22.83 -8.42 -7.04
C ALA A 93 -22.76 -6.89 -7.20
N LYS A 94 -23.59 -6.14 -6.45
CA LYS A 94 -23.63 -4.67 -6.48
C LYS A 94 -22.32 -3.98 -6.07
N TYR A 95 -21.41 -4.67 -5.38
CA TYR A 95 -20.13 -4.12 -4.93
C TYR A 95 -18.92 -4.68 -5.70
N ARG A 96 -19.10 -5.76 -6.47
CA ARG A 96 -18.00 -6.49 -7.11
C ARG A 96 -17.21 -5.60 -8.06
N ASP A 97 -17.88 -4.93 -8.98
CA ASP A 97 -17.24 -4.05 -9.96
C ASP A 97 -16.59 -2.84 -9.29
N GLY A 98 -17.22 -2.28 -8.26
CA GLY A 98 -16.67 -1.17 -7.48
C GLY A 98 -15.39 -1.53 -6.72
N ILE A 99 -15.33 -2.73 -6.15
CA ILE A 99 -14.12 -3.25 -5.47
C ILE A 99 -12.98 -3.43 -6.48
N LYS A 100 -13.28 -4.00 -7.65
CA LYS A 100 -12.27 -4.19 -8.70
C LYS A 100 -11.73 -2.85 -9.21
N ALA A 101 -12.61 -1.91 -9.51
CA ALA A 101 -12.24 -0.57 -9.95
C ALA A 101 -11.39 0.18 -8.91
N ASN A 102 -11.77 0.11 -7.62
CA ASN A 102 -11.00 0.73 -6.55
C ASN A 102 -9.60 0.10 -6.42
N GLY A 103 -9.50 -1.23 -6.47
CA GLY A 103 -8.20 -1.90 -6.47
C GLY A 103 -7.32 -1.48 -7.64
N ASP A 104 -7.88 -1.45 -8.86
CA ASP A 104 -7.15 -1.04 -10.07
C ASP A 104 -6.66 0.42 -9.99
N GLU A 105 -7.44 1.32 -9.39
CA GLU A 105 -7.05 2.71 -9.14
C GLU A 105 -5.90 2.81 -8.13
N LEU A 106 -5.98 2.11 -6.99
CA LEU A 106 -4.91 2.07 -6.00
C LEU A 106 -3.59 1.56 -6.58
N PHE A 107 -3.62 0.48 -7.36
CA PHE A 107 -2.41 -0.03 -8.01
C PHE A 107 -1.86 0.94 -9.05
N LYS A 108 -2.72 1.59 -9.85
CA LYS A 108 -2.30 2.61 -10.82
C LYS A 108 -1.62 3.79 -10.14
N GLU A 109 -2.10 4.22 -8.97
CA GLU A 109 -1.44 5.27 -8.18
C GLU A 109 -0.11 4.80 -7.60
N LEU A 110 -0.04 3.57 -7.08
CA LEU A 110 1.20 3.01 -6.52
C LEU A 110 2.29 2.79 -7.56
N GLU A 111 1.91 2.43 -8.79
CA GLU A 111 2.83 2.23 -9.93
C GLU A 111 3.59 3.51 -10.34
N GLN A 112 3.18 4.69 -9.84
CA GLN A 112 3.90 5.95 -10.00
C GLN A 112 5.16 6.04 -9.14
N TYR A 113 5.24 5.24 -8.09
CA TYR A 113 6.38 5.18 -7.18
C TYR A 113 7.31 4.02 -7.52
N GLY A 114 8.57 4.19 -7.12
CA GLY A 114 9.65 3.26 -7.39
C GLY A 114 10.39 3.66 -8.65
N HIS A 115 11.71 3.82 -8.53
CA HIS A 115 12.59 4.03 -9.69
C HIS A 115 12.58 2.81 -10.61
#